data_AF-A0A3M1X2G5-F1
#
_entry.id   AF-A0A3M1X2G5-F1
#
_cell.length_a   1.000
_cell.length_b   1.000
_cell.length_c   1.000
_cell.angle_alpha   90.00
_cell.angle_beta   90.00
_cell.angle_gamma   90.00
#
_symmetry.space_group_name_H-M   'P 1'
#
loop_
_entity.id
_entity.type
_entity.pdbx_description
1 polymer ?
#
loop_
_entity_poly.entity_id
_entity_poly.type
_entity_poly.pdbx_seq_one_letter_code
_entity_poly.pdbx_strand_id
1 'polypeptide(L)' 'MSPDITRKVRPPRAVDFGFPLGHPFGFPGQRFLRKRLLTLLLERLYTITEPGTIEKIPVYTGPAVECEVCGDE' A
#
# COMPACT_ATOMS: atom_id res chain seq x y z
N MET A 1 4.60 6.34 3.75
CA MET A 1 4.98 7.58 3.02
C MET A 1 4.19 8.72 3.66
N SER A 2 4.74 9.92 3.86
CA SER A 2 3.93 11.03 4.41
C SER A 2 2.97 11.57 3.33
N PRO A 3 1.65 11.62 3.58
CA PRO A 3 0.68 12.19 2.63
C PRO A 3 0.96 13.66 2.29
N ASP A 4 1.52 14.42 3.23
CA ASP A 4 1.85 15.84 3.03
C ASP A 4 2.99 16.02 2.04
N ILE A 5 4.02 15.17 2.11
CA ILE A 5 5.11 15.15 1.13
C ILE A 5 4.57 14.73 -0.24
N THR A 6 3.75 13.67 -0.29
CA THR A 6 3.13 13.20 -1.53
C THR A 6 2.30 14.31 -2.20
N ARG A 7 1.49 15.05 -1.44
CA ARG A 7 0.74 16.21 -1.96
C ARG A 7 1.64 17.29 -2.55
N LYS A 8 2.80 17.57 -1.92
CA LYS A 8 3.75 18.58 -2.40
C LYS A 8 4.39 18.20 -3.75
N VAL A 9 4.66 16.92 -3.97
CA VAL A 9 5.29 16.42 -5.20
C VAL A 9 4.30 16.34 -6.37
N ARG A 10 2.98 16.35 -6.10
CA ARG A 10 1.91 16.28 -7.09
C ARG A 10 2.07 15.12 -8.09
N PRO A 11 2.20 13.87 -7.60
CA PRO A 11 2.25 12.73 -8.49
C PRO A 11 0.91 12.61 -9.24
N PRO A 12 0.92 12.06 -10.46
CA PRO A 12 -0.31 11.85 -11.21
C PRO A 12 -1.26 10.90 -10.47
N ARG A 13 -0.75 9.92 -9.72
CA ARG A 13 -1.51 8.96 -8.91
C ARG A 13 -0.66 8.50 -7.75
N ALA A 14 -1.24 8.28 -6.57
CA ALA A 14 -0.54 7.72 -5.43
C ALA A 14 -1.44 6.85 -4.56
N VAL A 15 -0.81 5.94 -3.81
CA VAL A 15 -1.45 5.11 -2.80
C VAL A 15 -0.75 5.33 -1.45
N ASP A 16 -1.52 5.55 -0.40
CA ASP A 16 -1.05 5.65 0.99
C ASP A 16 -1.58 4.47 1.80
N PHE A 17 -0.68 3.65 2.33
CA PHE A 17 -1.01 2.35 2.90
C PHE A 17 -0.37 2.13 4.28
N GLY A 18 0.00 3.22 4.96
CA GLY A 18 0.20 3.24 6.42
C GLY A 18 1.51 2.64 6.96
N PHE A 19 2.41 2.13 6.12
CA PHE A 19 3.67 1.56 6.62
C PHE A 19 4.68 2.64 7.08
N PRO A 20 5.42 2.35 8.16
CA PRO A 20 6.43 3.27 8.68
C PRO A 20 7.58 3.45 7.69
N LEU A 21 8.19 4.63 7.75
CA LEU A 21 9.35 4.95 6.94
C LEU A 21 10.51 3.99 7.30
N GLY A 22 11.16 3.43 6.28
CA GLY A 22 12.18 2.37 6.44
C GLY A 22 11.66 0.95 6.25
N HIS A 23 10.34 0.71 6.32
CA HIS A 23 9.72 -0.59 6.06
C HIS A 23 8.54 -0.47 5.09
N PRO A 24 8.73 0.08 3.88
CA PRO A 24 7.63 0.43 2.97
C PRO A 24 6.84 -0.77 2.46
N PHE A 25 7.29 -2.01 2.64
CA PHE A 25 6.55 -3.22 2.23
C PHE A 25 6.44 -4.26 3.36
N GLY A 26 6.68 -3.86 4.61
CA GLY A 26 6.67 -4.77 5.76
C GLY A 26 8.04 -5.13 6.30
N PHE A 27 8.05 -6.03 7.30
CA PHE A 27 9.25 -6.39 8.05
C PHE A 27 10.11 -7.42 7.30
N PRO A 28 11.41 -7.52 7.62
CA PRO A 28 12.28 -8.59 7.12
C PRO A 28 11.67 -9.98 7.34
N GLY A 29 11.91 -10.90 6.41
CA GLY A 29 11.39 -12.28 6.48
C GLY A 29 9.97 -12.47 5.95
N GLN A 30 9.16 -11.41 5.81
CA GLN A 30 7.76 -11.51 5.35
C GLN A 30 7.66 -11.50 3.81
N ARG A 31 8.23 -12.51 3.14
CA ARG A 31 8.28 -12.56 1.66
C ARG A 31 6.89 -12.57 1.01
N PHE A 32 5.96 -13.36 1.56
CA PHE A 32 4.59 -13.45 1.06
C PHE A 32 3.88 -12.08 1.14
N LEU A 33 3.90 -11.47 2.32
CA LEU A 33 3.30 -10.14 2.55
C LEU A 33 3.86 -9.09 1.58
N ARG A 34 5.19 -9.00 1.43
CA ARG A 34 5.83 -8.04 0.52
C ARG A 34 5.33 -8.16 -0.91
N LYS A 35 5.25 -9.40 -1.43
CA LYS A 35 4.79 -9.65 -2.79
C LYS A 35 3.32 -9.27 -2.95
N ARG A 36 2.46 -9.74 -2.05
CA ARG A 36 1.04 -9.47 -2.14
C ARG A 36 0.74 -7.99 -2.01
N LEU A 37 1.40 -7.31 -1.07
CA LEU A 37 1.25 -5.88 -0.86
C LEU A 37 1.66 -5.10 -2.11
N LEU A 38 2.81 -5.44 -2.72
CA LEU A 38 3.23 -4.84 -3.97
C LEU A 38 2.18 -5.03 -5.09
N THR A 39 1.66 -6.25 -5.26
CA THR A 39 0.62 -6.54 -6.26
C THR A 39 -0.64 -5.72 -6.01
N LEU A 40 -1.16 -5.71 -4.78
CA LEU A 40 -2.33 -4.93 -4.39
C LEU A 40 -2.15 -3.43 -4.68
N LEU A 41 -1.00 -2.86 -4.33
CA LEU A 41 -0.72 -1.44 -4.57
C LEU A 41 -0.67 -1.11 -6.07
N LEU A 42 -0.10 -2.00 -6.89
CA LEU A 42 -0.05 -1.82 -8.34
C LEU A 42 -1.44 -1.92 -8.96
N GLU A 43 -2.27 -2.87 -8.52
CA GLU A 43 -3.67 -3.00 -8.94
C GLU A 43 -4.45 -1.71 -8.62
N ARG A 44 -4.31 -1.18 -7.40
CA ARG A 44 -4.97 0.07 -7.01
C ARG A 44 -4.52 1.26 -7.83
N LEU A 45 -3.21 1.44 -7.99
CA LEU A 45 -2.65 2.48 -8.86
C LEU A 45 -3.15 2.38 -10.31
N TYR A 46 -3.34 1.17 -10.82
CA TYR A 46 -3.89 0.93 -12.15
C TYR A 46 -5.35 1.37 -12.26
N THR A 47 -6.16 1.14 -11.22
CA THR A 47 -7.58 1.51 -11.21
C THR A 47 -7.86 2.99 -11.02
N ILE A 48 -6.91 3.77 -10.50
CA ILE A 48 -7.07 5.23 -10.37
C ILE A 48 -7.07 5.86 -11.77
N THR A 49 -8.21 6.43 -12.15
CA THR A 49 -8.43 7.12 -13.44
C THR A 49 -8.32 8.64 -13.33
N GLU A 50 -8.58 9.20 -12.15
CA GLU A 50 -8.50 10.65 -11.90
C GLU A 50 -7.07 11.07 -11.51
N PRO A 51 -6.44 12.00 -12.26
CA PRO A 51 -5.12 12.51 -11.91
C PRO A 51 -5.12 13.30 -10.58
N GLY A 52 -4.05 13.15 -9.80
CA GLY A 52 -3.89 13.79 -8.49
C GLY A 52 -4.52 13.01 -7.35
N THR A 53 -5.21 11.90 -7.62
CA THR A 53 -5.81 11.06 -6.58
C THR A 53 -4.76 10.37 -5.75
N ILE A 54 -4.93 10.49 -4.42
CA ILE A 54 -4.16 9.78 -3.40
C ILE A 54 -5.13 8.85 -2.68
N GLU A 55 -5.13 7.57 -3.02
CA GLU A 55 -6.02 6.57 -2.42
C GLU A 55 -5.41 6.05 -1.12
N LYS A 56 -6.20 6.01 -0.03
CA LYS A 56 -5.77 5.45 1.24
C LYS A 56 -6.21 4.00 1.36
N ILE A 57 -5.26 3.08 1.52
CA ILE A 57 -5.51 1.64 1.63
C ILE A 57 -5.26 1.20 3.08
N PRO A 58 -6.26 0.66 3.78
CA PRO A 58 -6.08 0.17 5.14
C PRO A 58 -5.37 -1.19 5.12
N VAL A 59 -4.03 -1.19 5.19
CA VAL A 59 -3.29 -2.44 5.33
C VAL A 59 -3.19 -2.78 6.82
N TYR A 60 -4.06 -3.68 7.29
CA TYR A 60 -4.06 -4.14 8.68
C TYR A 60 -2.76 -4.89 8.99
N THR A 61 -2.03 -4.46 10.01
CA THR A 61 -0.77 -5.09 10.47
C THR A 61 -0.92 -5.87 11.77
N GLY A 62 -2.15 -6.10 12.24
CA GLY A 62 -2.44 -6.92 13.43
C GLY A 62 -2.39 -8.43 13.16
N PRO A 63 -2.31 -9.27 14.20
CA PRO A 63 -2.46 -10.72 14.07
C PRO A 63 -3.84 -11.04 13.49
N ALA A 64 -3.85 -11.88 12.44
CA ALA A 64 -4.94 -12.09 11.51
C ALA A 64 -6.31 -12.35 12.17
N VAL A 65 -7.32 -11.58 11.73
CA VAL A 65 -8.73 -12.00 11.83
C VAL A 65 -9.45 -11.80 10.49
N GLU A 66 -9.09 -10.80 9.69
CA GLU A 66 -9.50 -10.69 8.28
C GLU A 66 -8.31 -10.18 7.47
N CYS A 67 -7.73 -11.03 6.64
CA CYS A 67 -6.51 -10.73 5.92
C CYS A 67 -6.85 -10.50 4.45
N GLU A 68 -7.08 -9.25 4.04
CA GLU A 68 -7.24 -8.84 2.63
C GLU A 68 -6.02 -9.22 1.76
N VAL A 69 -4.90 -9.54 2.43
CA VAL A 69 -3.60 -9.89 1.87
C VAL A 69 -3.38 -11.42 1.85
N CYS A 70 -4.26 -12.20 2.46
CA CYS A 70 -4.15 -13.66 2.47
C CYS A 70 -4.98 -14.16 1.29
N GLY A 71 -4.31 -14.42 0.16
CA GLY A 71 -4.91 -15.26 -0.88
C GLY A 71 -4.94 -16.71 -0.40
N ASP A 72 -5.93 -17.46 -0.86
CA ASP A 72 -5.98 -18.91 -0.71
C ASP A 72 -4.69 -19.53 -1.29
N GLU A 73 -3.93 -20.22 -0.45
CA GLU A 73 -2.91 -21.17 -0.89
C GLU A 73 -3.55 -22.51 -1.25
#